data_AF-A0A7X4A7Q9-F1
#
_entry.id   AF-A0A7X4A7Q9-F1
#
_cell.length_a   1.000
_cell.length_b   1.000
_cell.length_c   1.000
_cell.angle_alpha   90.00
_cell.angle_beta   90.00
_cell.angle_gamma   90.00
#
_symmetry.space_group_name_H-M   'P 1'
#
loop_
_entity.id
_entity.type
_entity.pdbx_description
1 polymer ?
#
loop_
_entity_poly.entity_id
_entity_poly.type
_entity_poly.pdbx_seq_one_letter_code
_entity_poly.pdbx_strand_id
1 'polypeptide(L)'
;MEQPESWFAADYAEARAKFRAAAERAGAALAAYRNPDARQPDGGDLTTDVARLGPAPDRAAKVLIVSSGTHGVEGFCGSGCQIGMLE
;
A
#
# COMPACT_ATOMS: atom_id res chain seq x y z
N MET A 1 3.56 18.89 10.12
CA MET A 1 4.02 18.15 8.93
C MET A 1 4.77 16.95 9.49
N GLU A 2 4.31 15.74 9.19
CA GLU A 2 5.10 14.56 9.56
C GLU A 2 6.46 14.62 8.88
N GLN A 3 7.49 14.10 9.54
CA GLN A 3 8.82 14.03 8.93
C GLN A 3 8.87 12.84 7.97
N PRO A 4 9.45 12.97 6.76
CA PRO A 4 9.40 11.92 5.73
C PRO A 4 9.86 10.54 6.19
N GLU A 5 10.77 10.45 7.16
CA GLU A 5 11.22 9.21 7.76
C GLU A 5 10.10 8.39 8.43
N SER A 6 9.02 9.03 8.92
CA SER A 6 7.90 8.32 9.58
C SER A 6 7.15 7.39 8.62
N TRP A 7 7.20 7.71 7.33
CA TRP A 7 6.53 6.95 6.28
C TRP A 7 7.20 5.60 5.98
N PHE A 8 8.49 5.46 6.27
CA PHE A 8 9.24 4.24 5.96
C PHE A 8 9.09 3.19 7.07
N ALA A 9 9.18 1.91 6.70
CA ALA A 9 8.95 0.78 7.59
C ALA A 9 10.14 -0.19 7.58
N ALA A 10 10.33 -0.89 8.69
CA ALA A 10 11.39 -1.89 8.83
C ALA A 10 10.98 -3.28 8.32
N ASP A 11 9.68 -3.55 8.26
CA ASP A 11 9.15 -4.84 7.80
C ASP A 11 7.83 -4.70 7.03
N TYR A 12 7.36 -5.83 6.50
CA TYR A 12 6.14 -5.92 5.70
C TYR A 12 4.88 -5.56 6.51
N ALA A 13 4.78 -6.01 7.77
CA ALA A 13 3.58 -5.81 8.57
C ALA A 13 3.40 -4.32 8.89
N GLU A 14 4.48 -3.65 9.27
CA GLU A 14 4.52 -2.21 9.49
C GLU A 14 4.23 -1.43 8.20
N ALA A 15 4.91 -1.78 7.09
CA ALA A 15 4.70 -1.14 5.79
C ALA A 15 3.22 -1.18 5.35
N ARG A 16 2.61 -2.36 5.46
CA ARG A 16 1.21 -2.59 5.13
C ARG A 16 0.26 -1.80 6.03
N ALA A 17 0.51 -1.81 7.34
CA ALA A 17 -0.32 -1.09 8.30
C ALA A 17 -0.28 0.43 8.04
N LYS A 18 0.92 0.99 7.80
CA LYS A 18 1.09 2.41 7.47
C LYS A 18 0.40 2.78 6.16
N PHE A 19 0.57 1.99 5.11
CA PHE A 19 -0.08 2.22 3.81
C PHE A 19 -1.61 2.23 3.93
N ARG A 20 -2.19 1.24 4.61
CA ARG A 20 -3.64 1.16 4.82
C ARG A 20 -4.16 2.36 5.60
N ALA A 21 -3.48 2.74 6.68
CA ALA A 21 -3.87 3.88 7.50
C ALA A 21 -3.81 5.20 6.71
N ALA A 22 -2.77 5.40 5.90
CA ALA A 22 -2.65 6.57 5.03
C ALA A 22 -3.75 6.59 3.94
N ALA A 23 -4.01 5.43 3.32
CA ALA A 23 -5.06 5.28 2.32
C ALA A 23 -6.47 5.57 2.89
N GLU A 24 -6.77 5.08 4.10
CA GLU A 24 -8.02 5.37 4.81
C GLU A 24 -8.16 6.87 5.10
N ARG A 25 -7.11 7.52 5.61
CA ARG A 25 -7.10 8.98 5.83
C ARG A 25 -7.32 9.77 4.54
N ALA A 26 -6.77 9.31 3.44
CA ALA A 26 -6.95 9.90 2.11
C ALA A 26 -8.37 9.67 1.53
N GLY A 27 -9.22 8.87 2.19
CA GLY A 27 -10.55 8.51 1.69
C GLY A 27 -10.51 7.53 0.52
N ALA A 28 -9.44 6.74 0.39
CA ALA A 28 -9.31 5.74 -0.67
C ALA A 28 -10.22 4.53 -0.42
N ALA A 29 -10.74 3.95 -1.51
CA ALA A 29 -11.33 2.62 -1.46
C ALA A 29 -10.20 1.60 -1.39
N LEU A 30 -10.11 0.86 -0.28
CA LEU A 30 -9.12 -0.19 -0.07
C LEU A 30 -9.61 -1.56 -0.54
N ALA A 31 -8.73 -2.29 -1.22
CA ALA A 31 -8.89 -3.70 -1.52
C ALA A 31 -7.62 -4.45 -1.12
N ALA A 32 -7.76 -5.68 -0.63
CA ALA A 32 -6.64 -6.53 -0.25
C ALA A 32 -6.75 -7.88 -0.96
N TYR A 33 -5.74 -8.22 -1.74
CA TYR A 33 -5.67 -9.46 -2.49
C TYR A 33 -4.67 -10.37 -1.80
N ARG A 34 -5.17 -11.42 -1.14
CA ARG A 34 -4.31 -12.41 -0.50
C ARG A 34 -3.60 -13.26 -1.55
N ASN A 35 -2.31 -13.49 -1.34
CA ASN A 35 -1.55 -14.45 -2.11
C ASN A 35 -2.09 -15.87 -1.82
N PRO A 36 -2.56 -16.61 -2.84
CA PRO A 36 -3.14 -17.94 -2.64
C PRO A 36 -2.09 -18.99 -2.28
N ASP A 37 -0.84 -18.80 -2.71
CA ASP A 37 0.21 -19.82 -2.69
C ASP A 37 1.28 -19.57 -1.61
N ALA A 38 1.26 -18.40 -0.99
CA ALA A 38 2.26 -18.00 -0.01
C ALA A 38 1.67 -17.34 1.23
N ARG A 39 2.43 -17.43 2.33
CA ARG A 39 2.16 -16.78 3.61
C ARG A 39 3.39 -16.01 4.04
N GLN A 40 3.21 -15.11 4.99
CA GLN A 40 4.33 -14.51 5.70
C GLN A 40 5.10 -15.59 6.50
N PRO A 41 6.37 -15.34 6.87
CA PRO A 41 7.17 -16.28 7.66
C PRO A 41 6.57 -16.63 9.03
N ASP A 42 5.77 -15.73 9.61
CA ASP A 42 5.03 -15.93 10.86
C ASP A 42 3.69 -16.67 10.68
N GLY A 43 3.38 -17.10 9.45
CA GLY A 43 2.11 -17.75 9.09
C GLY A 43 0.97 -16.77 8.76
N GLY A 44 1.21 -15.47 8.85
CA GLY A 44 0.26 -14.42 8.50
C GLY A 44 -0.10 -14.39 7.01
N ASP A 45 -1.12 -13.60 6.69
CA ASP A 45 -1.56 -13.42 5.31
C ASP A 45 -0.62 -12.48 4.55
N LEU A 46 0.01 -13.00 3.50
CA LEU A 46 0.73 -12.19 2.53
C LEU A 46 -0.28 -11.61 1.54
N THR A 47 -0.42 -10.29 1.49
CA THR A 47 -1.38 -9.60 0.62
C THR A 47 -0.74 -8.51 -0.23
N THR A 48 -1.34 -8.28 -1.41
CA THR A 48 -1.17 -7.04 -2.17
C THR A 48 -2.35 -6.13 -1.83
N ASP A 49 -2.07 -4.98 -1.22
CA ASP A 49 -3.08 -3.97 -0.87
C ASP A 49 -3.13 -2.88 -1.94
N VAL A 50 -4.34 -2.48 -2.33
CA VAL A 50 -4.61 -1.48 -3.37
C VAL A 50 -5.48 -0.39 -2.77
N ALA A 51 -4.99 0.85 -2.80
CA ALA A 51 -5.73 2.06 -2.47
C ALA A 51 -6.18 2.74 -3.77
N ARG A 52 -7.49 2.98 -3.91
CA ARG A 52 -8.06 3.64 -5.08
C ARG A 52 -8.69 4.98 -4.72
N LEU A 53 -8.18 6.04 -5.34
CA LEU A 53 -8.74 7.40 -5.25
C LEU A 53 -9.43 7.78 -6.57
N GLY A 54 -10.39 8.70 -6.49
CA GLY A 54 -11.10 9.27 -7.64
C GLY A 54 -12.42 8.57 -8.02
N PRO A 55 -13.00 8.91 -9.19
CA PRO A 55 -14.31 8.43 -9.64
C PRO A 55 -14.40 6.91 -9.67
N ALA A 56 -15.58 6.32 -9.51
CA ALA A 56 -15.77 4.86 -9.56
C ALA A 56 -15.22 4.21 -10.86
N PRO A 57 -14.85 2.91 -10.88
CA PRO A 57 -14.19 2.25 -12.01
C PRO A 57 -14.91 2.41 -13.37
N ASP A 58 -16.24 2.38 -13.35
CA ASP A 58 -17.13 2.58 -14.51
C ASP A 58 -17.15 4.02 -15.05
N ARG A 59 -16.67 4.99 -14.26
CA ARG A 59 -16.65 6.43 -14.58
C ARG A 59 -15.26 7.00 -14.80
N ALA A 60 -14.20 6.21 -14.59
CA ALA A 60 -12.82 6.66 -14.75
C ALA A 60 -12.36 6.52 -16.23
N ALA A 61 -12.19 7.64 -16.94
CA ALA A 61 -11.73 7.63 -18.33
C ALA A 61 -10.22 7.38 -18.48
N LYS A 62 -9.43 7.66 -17.44
CA LYS A 62 -7.99 7.45 -17.37
C LYS A 62 -7.61 7.06 -15.94
N VAL A 63 -6.57 6.26 -15.81
CA VAL A 63 -6.05 5.82 -14.51
C VAL A 63 -4.53 5.96 -14.47
N LEU A 64 -4.01 6.35 -13.31
CA LEU A 64 -2.60 6.26 -12.97
C LEU A 64 -2.44 5.08 -12.02
N ILE A 65 -1.51 4.18 -12.33
CA ILE A 65 -1.16 3.07 -11.45
C ILE A 65 0.24 3.34 -10.91
N VAL A 66 0.35 3.38 -9.59
CA VAL A 66 1.63 3.44 -8.87
C VAL A 66 1.76 2.12 -8.11
N SER A 67 2.88 1.43 -8.28
CA SER A 67 3.12 0.12 -7.68
C SER A 67 4.57 0.02 -7.20
N SER A 68 4.78 -0.77 -6.17
CA SER A 68 6.08 -1.07 -5.56
C SER A 68 6.06 -2.51 -5.03
N GLY A 69 7.23 -3.03 -4.64
CA GLY A 69 7.33 -4.38 -4.09
C GLY A 69 7.22 -5.49 -5.14
N THR A 70 7.70 -5.24 -6.38
CA THR A 70 7.84 -6.32 -7.38
C THR A 70 8.90 -7.31 -6.90
N HIS A 71 10.01 -6.80 -6.37
CA HIS A 71 10.89 -7.57 -5.51
C HIS A 71 10.60 -7.28 -4.03
N GLY A 72 10.79 -8.27 -3.17
CA GLY A 72 10.36 -8.19 -1.76
C GLY A 72 10.87 -6.94 -1.02
N VAL A 73 12.17 -6.65 -1.11
CA VAL A 73 12.78 -5.52 -0.36
C VAL A 73 12.36 -4.14 -0.88
N GLU A 74 11.95 -4.04 -2.14
CA GLU A 74 11.47 -2.78 -2.73
C GLU A 74 10.15 -2.32 -2.09
N GLY A 75 9.41 -3.25 -1.47
CA GLY A 75 8.14 -2.98 -0.82
C GLY A 75 8.27 -1.93 0.28
N PHE A 76 9.32 -1.97 1.10
CA PHE A 76 9.45 -1.11 2.28
C PHE A 76 9.70 0.36 1.88
N CYS A 77 10.66 0.58 0.98
CA CYS A 77 10.99 1.92 0.50
C CYS A 77 9.87 2.46 -0.38
N GLY A 78 9.38 1.64 -1.32
CA GLY A 78 8.35 2.07 -2.26
C GLY A 78 7.00 2.35 -1.60
N SER A 79 6.59 1.58 -0.59
CA SER A 79 5.39 1.90 0.19
C SER A 79 5.56 3.20 0.98
N GLY A 80 6.76 3.50 1.48
CA GLY A 80 7.06 4.77 2.16
C GLY A 80 6.80 5.99 1.27
N CYS A 81 7.26 5.94 0.00
CA CYS A 81 6.93 6.99 -0.96
C CYS A 81 5.42 7.10 -1.24
N GLN A 82 4.71 5.97 -1.30
CA GLN A 82 3.26 5.95 -1.51
C GLN A 82 2.48 6.48 -0.29
N ILE A 83 2.94 6.20 0.93
CA ILE A 83 2.38 6.77 2.15
C ILE A 83 2.51 8.29 2.12
N GLY A 84 3.69 8.82 1.81
CA GLY A 84 3.89 10.26 1.67
C GLY A 84 3.09 10.92 0.53
N MET A 85 2.66 10.15 -0.48
CA MET A 85 1.76 10.63 -1.53
C MET A 85 0.29 10.67 -1.07
N LEU A 86 -0.08 9.85 -0.08
CA LEU A 86 -1.44 9.71 0.42
C LEU A 86 -1.76 10.67 1.58
N GLU A 87 -0.74 11.16 2.29
CA GLU A 87 -0.87 12.15 3.37
C GLU A 87 -0.86 13.60 2.86
#